data_AF-A0A8T6ZX25-F1
#
_entry.id   AF-A0A8T6ZX25-F1
#
_cell.length_a   1.000
_cell.length_b   1.000
_cell.length_c   1.000
_cell.angle_alpha   90.00
_cell.angle_beta   90.00
_cell.angle_gamma   90.00
#
_symmetry.space_group_name_H-M   'P 1'
#
loop_
_entity.id
_entity.type
_entity.pdbx_description
1 polymer ?
#
loop_
_entity_poly.entity_id
_entity_poly.type
_entity_poly.pdbx_seq_one_letter_code
_entity_poly.pdbx_strand_id
1 'polypeptide(L)'
;DAMLHAGEALGDRWQVIGRTVRRFHDQGVDHSDLNVRNILLDSQGRVFLVDFDKGRQRGAGSWKKGNLQRLQRSLRKTALETGVPYDEEVWHRIEAGYAEGE
;
A
#
# COMPACT_ATOMS: atom_id res chain seq x y z
N ASP A 1 7.53 9.21 -10.56
CA ASP A 1 7.04 8.38 -11.68
C ASP A 1 7.60 6.96 -11.78
N ALA A 2 8.48 6.49 -10.89
CA ALA A 2 9.06 5.15 -11.02
C ALA A 2 8.09 3.98 -10.74
N MET A 3 6.93 4.21 -10.12
CA MET A 3 5.99 3.14 -9.74
C MET A 3 5.13 2.62 -10.90
N LEU A 4 5.08 3.33 -12.05
CA LEU A 4 4.06 3.09 -13.07
C LEU A 4 4.57 2.41 -14.36
N HIS A 5 5.87 2.10 -14.47
CA HIS A 5 6.50 1.70 -15.75
C HIS A 5 6.99 0.24 -15.88
N ALA A 6 6.68 -0.69 -14.99
CA ALA A 6 7.26 -2.05 -15.07
C ALA A 6 6.23 -3.19 -15.09
N GLY A 7 5.59 -3.37 -16.26
CA GLY A 7 4.43 -4.24 -16.50
C GLY A 7 4.58 -5.76 -16.28
N GLU A 8 5.76 -6.31 -15.96
CA GLU A 8 5.88 -7.75 -15.63
C GLU A 8 6.64 -8.02 -14.31
N ALA A 9 7.47 -7.10 -13.83
CA ALA A 9 8.20 -7.22 -12.55
C ALA A 9 7.45 -6.60 -11.34
N LEU A 10 6.30 -5.93 -11.57
CA LEU A 10 5.52 -5.25 -10.52
C LEU A 10 4.50 -6.16 -9.82
N GLY A 11 4.12 -7.31 -10.39
CA GLY A 11 3.06 -8.16 -9.84
C GLY A 11 3.30 -8.60 -8.41
N ASP A 12 4.51 -9.10 -8.13
CA ASP A 12 4.91 -9.52 -6.80
C ASP A 12 5.03 -8.34 -5.82
N ARG A 13 5.41 -7.15 -6.31
CA ARG A 13 5.64 -5.97 -5.46
C ARG A 13 4.34 -5.43 -4.85
N TRP A 14 3.24 -5.47 -5.60
CA TRP A 14 1.94 -5.07 -5.07
C TRP A 14 1.44 -6.01 -3.96
N GLN A 15 1.67 -7.32 -4.09
CA GLN A 15 1.42 -8.27 -3.01
C GLN A 15 2.33 -8.03 -1.80
N VAL A 16 3.62 -7.76 -2.02
CA VAL A 16 4.56 -7.40 -0.93
C VAL A 16 4.10 -6.13 -0.20
N ILE A 17 3.54 -5.14 -0.90
CA ILE A 17 2.92 -3.96 -0.28
C ILE A 17 1.77 -4.38 0.64
N GLY A 18 0.85 -5.22 0.14
CA GLY A 18 -0.25 -5.78 0.94
C GLY A 18 0.24 -6.45 2.22
N ARG A 19 1.22 -7.37 2.11
CA ARG A 19 1.84 -8.06 3.26
C ARG A 19 2.51 -7.09 4.22
N THR A 20 3.21 -6.08 3.70
CA THR A 20 3.88 -5.05 4.52
C THR A 20 2.85 -4.26 5.33
N VAL A 21 1.79 -3.76 4.68
CA VAL A 21 0.70 -3.05 5.37
C VAL A 21 0.06 -3.94 6.44
N ARG A 22 -0.17 -5.23 6.13
CA ARG A 22 -0.71 -6.20 7.09
C ARG A 22 0.19 -6.37 8.32
N ARG A 23 1.51 -6.53 8.14
CA ARG A 23 2.47 -6.63 9.26
C ARG A 23 2.41 -5.41 10.19
N PHE A 24 2.34 -4.19 9.66
CA PHE A 24 2.18 -3.00 10.48
C PHE A 24 0.84 -2.99 11.24
N HIS A 25 -0.24 -3.36 10.55
CA HIS A 25 -1.56 -3.45 11.17
C HIS A 25 -1.62 -4.50 12.29
N ASP A 26 -0.90 -5.61 12.16
CA ASP A 26 -0.86 -6.68 13.17
C ASP A 26 -0.02 -6.30 14.39
N GLN A 27 0.95 -5.41 14.21
CA GLN A 27 1.66 -4.73 15.30
C GLN A 27 0.91 -3.51 15.87
N GLY A 28 -0.36 -3.31 15.49
CA GLY A 28 -1.20 -2.24 16.01
C GLY A 28 -0.94 -0.85 15.42
N VAL A 29 -0.13 -0.74 14.37
CA VAL A 29 0.25 0.55 13.80
C VAL A 29 -0.84 1.08 12.85
N ASP A 30 -1.58 2.09 13.31
CA ASP A 30 -2.55 2.85 12.52
C ASP A 30 -1.86 4.02 11.81
N HIS A 31 -1.48 3.81 10.55
CA HIS A 31 -0.99 4.86 9.67
C HIS A 31 -2.18 5.60 9.01
N SER A 32 -2.73 6.57 9.75
CA SER A 32 -3.99 7.21 9.36
C SER A 32 -3.97 8.05 8.08
N ASP A 33 -2.77 8.31 7.54
CA ASP A 33 -2.52 9.00 6.27
C ASP A 33 -1.95 8.07 5.18
N LEU A 34 -2.08 6.75 5.34
CA LEU A 34 -1.54 5.77 4.41
C LEU A 34 -2.00 6.04 2.97
N ASN A 35 -1.04 6.32 2.11
CA ASN A 35 -1.24 6.63 0.70
C ASN A 35 -0.02 6.15 -0.11
N VAL A 36 -0.16 6.02 -1.43
CA VAL A 36 0.89 5.46 -2.31
C VAL A 36 2.20 6.25 -2.29
N ARG A 37 2.18 7.56 -1.99
CA ARG A 37 3.38 8.39 -1.90
C ARG A 37 4.19 8.12 -0.63
N ASN A 38 3.56 7.50 0.38
CA ASN A 38 4.20 7.08 1.62
C ASN A 38 4.72 5.63 1.55
N ILE A 39 4.74 5.05 0.35
CA ILE A 39 5.27 3.71 0.09
C ILE A 39 6.51 3.85 -0.77
N LEU A 40 7.66 3.45 -0.22
CA LEU A 40 8.93 3.45 -0.93
C LEU A 40 9.32 2.03 -1.31
N LEU A 41 9.92 1.88 -2.48
CA LEU A 41 10.56 0.66 -2.91
C LEU A 41 12.05 0.95 -3.12
N ASP A 42 12.91 0.09 -2.59
CA ASP A 42 14.33 0.17 -2.89
C ASP A 42 14.69 -0.64 -4.14
N SER A 43 15.98 -0.59 -4.52
CA SER A 43 16.51 -1.33 -5.67
C SER A 43 16.45 -2.85 -5.52
N GLN A 44 16.24 -3.36 -4.30
CA GLN A 44 16.10 -4.78 -4.00
C GLN A 44 14.63 -5.22 -3.93
N GLY A 45 13.67 -4.31 -4.18
CA GLY A 45 12.24 -4.60 -4.11
C GLY A 45 11.67 -4.67 -2.70
N ARG A 46 12.43 -4.22 -1.67
CA ARG A 46 11.91 -4.10 -0.31
C ARG A 46 10.94 -2.93 -0.23
N VAL A 47 9.83 -3.14 0.47
CA VAL A 47 8.79 -2.13 0.68
C VAL A 47 8.99 -1.48 2.04
N PHE A 48 8.98 -0.16 2.07
CA PHE A 48 9.03 0.65 3.27
C PHE A 48 7.79 1.53 3.35
N LEU A 49 7.16 1.57 4.52
CA LEU A 49 6.17 2.58 4.85
C LEU A 49 6.90 3.73 5.56
N VAL A 50 6.61 4.96 5.17
CA VAL A 50 7.25 6.18 5.71
C VAL A 50 6.20 7.20 6.14
N ASP A 51 6.64 8.27 6.80
CA ASP A 51 5.80 9.38 7.26
C ASP A 51 4.72 8.93 8.27
N PHE A 52 5.16 8.67 9.50
CA PHE A 52 4.31 8.29 10.63
C PHE A 52 3.91 9.48 11.51
N ASP A 53 3.96 10.71 11.01
CA ASP A 53 3.65 11.90 11.81
C ASP A 53 2.22 11.87 12.38
N LYS A 54 1.29 11.24 11.64
CA LYS A 54 -0.09 10.95 12.07
C LYS A 54 -0.32 9.48 12.45
N GLY A 55 0.76 8.73 12.59
CA GLY A 55 0.76 7.33 12.99
C GLY A 55 0.45 7.19 14.48
N ARG A 56 -0.29 6.14 14.85
CA ARG A 56 -0.59 5.85 16.26
C ARG A 56 -0.70 4.35 16.51
N GLN A 57 -0.40 3.94 17.73
CA GLN A 57 -0.64 2.57 18.19
C GLN A 57 -2.11 2.39 18.58
N ARG A 58 -2.73 1.31 18.10
CA ARG A 58 -4.13 0.98 18.36
C ARG A 58 -4.33 -0.53 18.42
N GLY A 59 -5.20 -0.97 19.33
CA GLY A 59 -5.74 -2.33 19.28
C GLY A 59 -6.50 -2.60 17.97
N ALA A 60 -6.76 -3.88 17.68
CA ALA A 60 -7.46 -4.28 16.46
C ALA A 60 -8.80 -3.54 16.27
N GLY A 61 -9.14 -3.16 15.05
CA GLY A 61 -10.40 -2.47 14.77
C GLY A 61 -10.56 -2.04 13.32
N SER A 62 -11.67 -1.32 13.05
CA SER A 62 -12.07 -0.87 11.72
C SER A 62 -11.10 0.11 11.04
N TRP A 63 -10.16 0.68 11.80
CA TRP A 63 -9.14 1.57 11.27
C TRP A 63 -8.23 0.89 10.22
N LYS A 64 -8.01 -0.43 10.34
CA LYS A 64 -7.27 -1.23 9.33
C LYS A 64 -7.91 -1.08 7.94
N LYS A 65 -9.25 -1.24 7.87
CA LYS A 65 -10.03 -1.04 6.64
C LYS A 65 -9.98 0.41 6.16
N GLY A 66 -10.03 1.37 7.09
CA GLY A 66 -9.89 2.79 6.76
C GLY A 66 -8.56 3.12 6.07
N ASN A 67 -7.45 2.54 6.53
CA ASN A 67 -6.12 2.75 5.93
C ASN A 67 -6.05 2.15 4.51
N LEU A 68 -6.56 0.93 4.33
CA LEU A 68 -6.66 0.29 3.01
C LEU A 68 -7.49 1.13 2.03
N GLN A 69 -8.64 1.65 2.45
CA GLN A 69 -9.48 2.49 1.60
C GLN A 69 -8.80 3.81 1.21
N ARG A 70 -7.99 4.40 2.09
CA ARG A 70 -7.19 5.60 1.76
C ARG A 70 -6.13 5.28 0.72
N LEU A 71 -5.44 4.16 0.89
CA LEU A 71 -4.46 3.67 -0.08
C LEU A 71 -5.10 3.48 -1.46
N GLN A 72 -6.23 2.77 -1.55
CA GLN A 72 -6.96 2.55 -2.80
C GLN A 72 -7.34 3.86 -3.50
N ARG A 73 -7.90 4.82 -2.76
CA ARG A 73 -8.25 6.14 -3.32
C ARG A 73 -7.00 6.89 -3.81
N SER A 74 -5.89 6.79 -3.10
CA SER A 74 -4.64 7.44 -3.50
C SER A 74 -4.03 6.85 -4.77
N LEU A 75 -4.18 5.54 -5.00
CA LEU A 75 -3.77 4.89 -6.25
C LEU A 75 -4.56 5.45 -7.44
N ARG A 76 -5.90 5.49 -7.31
CA ARG A 76 -6.79 6.06 -8.34
C ARG A 76 -6.47 7.53 -8.61
N LYS A 77 -6.22 8.31 -7.56
CA LYS A 77 -5.84 9.72 -7.68
C LYS A 77 -4.50 9.89 -8.41
N THR A 78 -3.50 9.07 -8.07
CA THR A 78 -2.18 9.14 -8.71
C THR A 78 -2.22 8.73 -10.18
N ALA A 79 -3.02 7.72 -10.53
CA ALA A 79 -3.28 7.34 -11.92
C ALA A 79 -3.86 8.51 -12.73
N LEU A 80 -4.84 9.23 -12.16
CA LEU A 80 -5.41 10.43 -12.79
C LEU A 80 -4.36 11.55 -12.96
N GLU A 81 -3.54 11.81 -11.94
CA GLU A 81 -2.51 12.86 -11.95
C GLU A 81 -1.38 12.59 -12.93
N THR A 82 -1.03 11.32 -13.15
CA THR A 82 0.09 10.89 -14.01
C THR A 82 -0.34 10.54 -15.43
N GLY A 83 -1.65 10.40 -15.68
CA GLY A 83 -2.20 9.93 -16.94
C GLY A 83 -1.99 8.43 -17.20
N VAL A 84 -1.41 7.69 -16.24
CA VAL A 84 -1.28 6.24 -16.35
C VAL A 84 -2.62 5.58 -15.98
N PRO A 85 -3.14 4.65 -16.80
CA PRO A 85 -4.39 3.96 -16.49
C PRO A 85 -4.33 3.27 -15.12
N TYR A 86 -5.38 3.45 -14.33
CA TYR A 86 -5.56 2.67 -13.12
C TYR A 86 -5.99 1.25 -13.49
N ASP A 87 -5.15 0.29 -13.15
CA ASP A 87 -5.42 -1.14 -13.31
C ASP A 87 -6.00 -1.70 -12.00
N GLU A 88 -7.25 -2.17 -12.03
CA GLU A 88 -7.90 -2.77 -10.85
C GLU A 88 -7.14 -4.01 -10.34
N GLU A 89 -6.37 -4.68 -11.20
CA GLU A 89 -5.55 -5.83 -10.81
C GLU A 89 -4.44 -5.43 -9.82
N VAL A 90 -3.98 -4.17 -9.86
CA VAL A 90 -3.05 -3.64 -8.85
C VAL A 90 -3.67 -3.70 -7.45
N TRP A 91 -4.93 -3.30 -7.32
CA TRP A 91 -5.63 -3.33 -6.04
C TRP A 91 -5.89 -4.75 -5.57
N HIS A 92 -6.33 -5.64 -6.46
CA HIS A 92 -6.52 -7.05 -6.14
C HIS A 92 -5.24 -7.71 -5.61
N ARG A 93 -4.07 -7.38 -6.18
CA ARG A 93 -2.78 -7.89 -5.70
C ARG A 93 -2.44 -7.37 -4.30
N ILE A 94 -2.72 -6.09 -4.01
CA ILE A 94 -2.54 -5.54 -2.65
C ILE A 94 -3.48 -6.23 -1.66
N GLU A 95 -4.75 -6.43 -2.03
CA GLU A 95 -5.72 -7.13 -1.17
C GLU A 95 -5.34 -8.59 -0.92
N ALA A 96 -4.89 -9.30 -1.96
CA ALA A 96 -4.40 -10.68 -1.84
C ALA A 96 -3.21 -10.76 -0.86
N GLY A 97 -2.19 -9.91 -1.04
CA GLY A 97 -1.05 -9.86 -0.12
C GLY A 97 -1.45 -9.45 1.30
N TYR A 98 -2.45 -8.60 1.46
CA TYR A 98 -2.96 -8.24 2.79
C TYR A 98 -3.71 -9.39 3.48
N ALA A 99 -4.41 -10.21 2.70
CA ALA A 99 -5.15 -11.38 3.17
C ALA A 99 -4.23 -12.54 3.57
N GLU A 100 -3.10 -12.72 2.86
CA GLU A 100 -2.09 -13.75 3.14
C GLU A 100 -1.38 -13.63 4.49
N GLY A 101 -1.41 -12.44 5.11
CA GLY A 101 -0.45 -12.09 6.17
C GLY A 101 -0.30 -13.12 7.29
N GLU A 102 0.97 -13.41 7.62
CA GLU A 102 1.46 -14.18 8.77
C GLU A 102 1.09 -13.56 10.12
#